data_AF-A0A815YCM4-F1
#
_entry.id   AF-A0A815YCM4-F1
#
_cell.length_a   1.000
_cell.length_b   1.000
_cell.length_c   1.000
_cell.angle_alpha   90.00
_cell.angle_beta   90.00
_cell.angle_gamma   90.00
#
_symmetry.space_group_name_H-M   'P 1'
#
loop_
_entity.id
_entity.type
_entity.pdbx_description
1 polymer ?
#
loop_
_entity_poly.entity_id
_entity_poly.type
_entity_poly.pdbx_seq_one_letter_code
_entity_poly.pdbx_strand_id
1 'polypeptide(L)'
;MENATSQSNLDTGDNAWMMISTALVLLMTPALAFFYGGLVDRKNILNQLFLSFICMGIVFLQWILFGFSFAFGPPVSAGFGSFGWAVLRFGENDNTIYNPTYPLLT
;
A
#
# COMPACT_ATOMS: atom_id res chain seq x y z
N MET A 1 17.25 16.65 -32.12
CA MET A 1 15.84 16.22 -31.97
C MET A 1 15.90 14.75 -31.59
N GLU A 2 16.22 14.47 -30.32
CA GLU A 2 16.60 13.13 -29.87
C GLU A 2 15.52 12.61 -28.92
N ASN A 3 14.76 11.64 -29.45
CA ASN A 3 14.06 10.57 -28.78
C ASN A 3 13.05 10.89 -27.65
N ALA A 4 11.78 11.09 -28.05
CA ALA A 4 10.60 11.08 -27.18
C ALA A 4 10.00 9.66 -26.98
N THR A 5 10.81 8.60 -26.90
CA THR A 5 10.34 7.23 -26.63
C THR A 5 11.07 6.55 -25.46
N SER A 6 11.38 7.27 -24.38
CA SER A 6 11.55 6.61 -23.08
C SER A 6 10.17 6.35 -22.49
N GLN A 7 9.41 5.48 -23.16
CA GLN A 7 8.45 4.64 -22.47
C GLN A 7 9.27 4.00 -21.34
N SER A 8 9.03 4.41 -20.10
CA SER A 8 9.62 3.76 -18.93
C SER A 8 9.41 2.27 -19.16
N ASN A 9 10.48 1.55 -19.45
CA ASN A 9 10.41 0.15 -19.81
C ASN A 9 9.84 -0.54 -18.57
N LEU A 10 8.55 -0.84 -18.59
CA LEU A 10 7.88 -1.59 -17.55
C LEU A 10 8.45 -2.99 -17.64
N ASP A 11 9.56 -3.21 -16.93
CA ASP A 11 10.18 -4.51 -16.89
C ASP A 11 9.18 -5.49 -16.26
N THR A 12 8.81 -6.50 -17.05
CA THR A 12 7.85 -7.51 -16.60
C THR A 12 8.42 -8.31 -15.41
N GLY A 13 9.74 -8.45 -15.34
CA GLY A 13 10.46 -9.07 -14.22
C GLY A 13 10.34 -8.25 -12.93
N ASP A 14 10.56 -6.94 -13.00
CA ASP A 14 10.45 -6.07 -11.82
C ASP A 14 9.01 -6.00 -11.30
N ASN A 15 8.04 -5.94 -12.20
CA ASN A 15 6.61 -5.96 -11.84
C ASN A 15 6.20 -7.31 -11.22
N ALA A 16 6.65 -8.43 -11.78
CA ALA A 16 6.40 -9.75 -11.22
C ALA A 16 7.04 -9.89 -9.83
N TRP A 17 8.26 -9.37 -9.66
CA TRP A 17 8.97 -9.38 -8.37
C TRP A 17 8.28 -8.51 -7.31
N MET A 18 7.78 -7.32 -7.69
CA MET A 18 6.98 -6.48 -6.80
C MET A 18 5.67 -7.14 -6.38
N MET A 19 4.96 -7.78 -7.31
CA MET A 19 3.71 -8.47 -7.01
C MET A 19 3.92 -9.66 -6.07
N ILE A 20 4.95 -10.49 -6.29
CA ILE A 20 5.24 -11.60 -5.39
C ILE A 20 5.70 -11.10 -4.00
N SER A 21 6.51 -10.05 -3.95
CA SER A 21 6.94 -9.44 -2.68
C SER A 21 5.75 -8.90 -1.88
N THR A 22 4.81 -8.23 -2.55
CA THR A 22 3.58 -7.72 -1.92
C THR A 22 2.68 -8.86 -1.42
N ALA A 23 2.59 -9.96 -2.18
CA ALA A 23 1.85 -11.15 -1.78
C ALA A 23 2.47 -11.84 -0.54
N LEU A 24 3.80 -11.91 -0.45
CA LEU A 24 4.51 -12.44 0.72
C LEU A 24 4.26 -11.59 1.98
N VAL A 25 4.24 -10.27 1.85
CA VAL A 25 3.93 -9.35 2.96
C VAL A 25 2.48 -9.50 3.42
N LEU A 26 1.52 -9.59 2.48
CA LEU A 26 0.11 -9.82 2.80
C LEU A 26 -0.12 -11.13 3.58
N LEU A 27 0.72 -12.14 3.35
CA LEU A 27 0.66 -13.42 4.07
C LEU A 27 1.16 -13.33 5.53
N MET A 28 1.96 -12.32 5.91
CA MET A 28 2.46 -12.20 7.28
C MET A 28 1.36 -11.92 8.31
N THR A 29 0.40 -11.04 7.99
CA THR A 29 -0.70 -10.64 8.89
C THR A 29 -1.59 -11.81 9.32
N PRO A 30 -2.03 -12.73 8.42
CA PRO A 30 -2.74 -13.93 8.83
C PRO A 30 -1.79 -15.01 9.39
N ALA A 31 -0.53 -15.11 8.93
CA ALA A 31 0.42 -16.09 9.45
C ALA A 31 0.70 -15.90 10.96
N LEU A 32 0.83 -14.64 11.40
CA LEU A 32 0.92 -14.30 12.82
C LEU A 32 -0.35 -14.70 13.58
N ALA A 33 -1.54 -14.51 13.00
CA ALA A 33 -2.78 -14.90 13.64
C ALA A 33 -2.91 -16.43 13.80
N PHE A 34 -2.43 -17.22 12.84
CA PHE A 34 -2.32 -18.67 12.98
C PHE A 34 -1.28 -19.06 14.04
N PHE A 35 -0.15 -18.37 14.11
CA PHE A 35 0.89 -18.61 15.13
C PHE A 35 0.40 -18.25 16.54
N TYR A 36 -0.16 -17.06 16.73
CA TYR A 36 -0.73 -16.60 18.01
C TYR A 36 -2.00 -17.38 18.39
N GLY A 37 -2.78 -17.83 17.40
CA GLY A 37 -3.90 -18.73 17.60
C GLY A 37 -3.46 -20.13 18.06
N GLY A 38 -2.27 -20.60 17.69
CA GLY A 38 -1.71 -21.87 18.14
C GLY A 38 -1.19 -21.86 19.59
N LEU A 39 -0.82 -20.68 20.11
CA LEU A 39 -0.34 -20.49 21.48
C LEU A 39 -1.45 -20.19 22.49
N VAL A 40 -2.67 -19.93 22.02
CA VAL A 40 -3.83 -19.62 22.88
C VAL A 40 -4.65 -20.88 23.16
N ASP A 41 -5.38 -20.87 24.27
CA ASP A 41 -6.28 -21.96 24.64
C ASP A 41 -7.24 -22.34 23.50
N ARG A 42 -7.48 -23.65 23.31
CA ARG A 42 -8.33 -24.21 22.24
C ARG A 42 -9.73 -23.60 22.14
N LYS A 43 -10.25 -23.08 23.26
CA LYS A 43 -11.54 -22.38 23.38
C LYS A 43 -11.57 -20.98 22.74
N ASN A 44 -10.42 -20.33 22.56
CA ASN A 44 -10.31 -18.96 22.07
C ASN A 44 -9.65 -18.84 20.68
N ILE A 45 -9.19 -19.95 20.09
CA ILE A 45 -8.54 -19.96 18.76
C ILE A 45 -9.47 -19.45 17.67
N LEU A 46 -10.75 -19.88 17.69
CA LEU A 46 -11.74 -19.46 16.71
C LEU A 46 -11.96 -17.93 16.75
N ASN A 47 -11.99 -17.35 17.95
CA ASN A 47 -12.13 -15.91 18.13
C ASN A 47 -10.91 -15.14 17.59
N GLN A 48 -9.70 -15.68 17.76
CA GLN A 48 -8.47 -15.06 17.27
C GLN A 48 -8.40 -15.06 15.73
N LEU A 49 -8.87 -16.13 15.07
CA LEU A 49 -8.92 -16.21 13.60
C LEU A 49 -9.95 -15.26 12.99
N PHE A 50 -11.16 -15.16 13.57
CA PHE A 50 -12.19 -14.23 13.11
C PHE A 50 -11.77 -12.76 13.30
N LEU A 51 -11.12 -12.43 14.43
CA LEU A 51 -10.62 -11.07 14.68
C LEU A 51 -9.57 -10.65 13.65
N SER A 52 -8.63 -11.55 13.31
CA SER A 52 -7.63 -11.27 12.27
C SER A 52 -8.24 -11.02 10.89
N PHE A 53 -9.27 -11.77 10.51
CA PHE A 53 -9.98 -11.58 9.23
C PHE A 53 -10.68 -10.21 9.18
N ILE A 54 -11.35 -9.80 10.26
CA ILE A 54 -12.02 -8.51 10.36
C ILE A 54 -11.00 -7.36 10.37
N CYS A 55 -9.92 -7.48 11.16
CA CYS A 55 -8.85 -6.47 11.19
C CYS A 55 -8.20 -6.28 9.82
N MET A 56 -7.92 -7.37 9.08
CA MET A 56 -7.37 -7.29 7.73
C MET A 56 -8.30 -6.50 6.78
N GLY A 57 -9.61 -6.75 6.85
CA GLY A 57 -10.60 -6.02 6.06
C GLY A 57 -10.69 -4.52 6.41
N ILE A 58 -10.68 -4.18 7.70
CA ILE A 58 -10.72 -2.78 8.16
C ILE A 58 -9.45 -2.03 7.74
N VAL A 59 -8.27 -2.63 7.90
CA VAL A 59 -7.00 -2.01 7.51
C VAL A 59 -6.95 -1.81 6.00
N PHE A 60 -7.44 -2.77 5.20
CA PHE A 60 -7.50 -2.64 3.75
C PHE A 60 -8.44 -1.50 3.31
N LEU A 61 -9.61 -1.37 3.94
CA LEU A 61 -10.53 -0.26 3.71
C LEU A 61 -9.94 1.09 4.13
N GLN A 62 -9.31 1.16 5.29
CA GLN A 62 -8.62 2.35 5.77
C GLN A 62 -7.49 2.76 4.81
N TRP A 63 -6.75 1.78 4.28
CA TRP A 63 -5.65 2.00 3.34
C TRP A 63 -6.12 2.64 2.03
N ILE A 64 -7.22 2.14 1.45
CA ILE A 64 -7.73 2.66 0.18
C ILE A 64 -8.42 4.02 0.31
N LEU A 65 -9.05 4.30 1.46
CA LEU A 65 -9.79 5.53 1.67
C LEU A 65 -8.88 6.74 1.87
N PHE A 66 -7.88 6.61 2.76
CA PHE A 66 -6.99 7.73 3.10
C PHE A 66 -5.55 7.32 3.40
N GLY A 67 -5.26 6.04 3.69
CA GLY A 67 -3.92 5.58 4.06
C GLY A 67 -2.88 5.81 2.94
N PHE A 68 -3.24 5.48 1.70
CA PHE A 68 -2.35 5.69 0.55
C PHE A 68 -2.05 7.19 0.34
N SER A 69 -3.08 8.03 0.39
CA SER A 69 -2.96 9.48 0.20
C SER A 69 -2.18 10.13 1.32
N PHE A 70 -2.29 9.62 2.55
CA PHE A 70 -1.50 10.11 3.68
C PHE A 70 -0.01 9.77 3.56
N ALA A 71 0.33 8.59 3.01
CA ALA A 71 1.72 8.14 2.87
C ALA A 71 2.45 8.76 1.67
N PHE A 72 1.75 8.94 0.55
CA PHE A 72 2.36 9.35 -0.73
C PHE A 72 1.82 10.66 -1.29
N GLY A 73 0.83 11.29 -0.64
CA GLY A 73 0.21 12.52 -1.11
C GLY A 73 1.14 13.74 -1.05
N PRO A 74 0.88 14.78 -1.86
CA PRO A 74 1.62 16.03 -1.81
C PRO A 74 1.68 16.58 -0.37
N PRO A 75 2.85 17.03 0.11
CA PRO A 75 2.99 17.51 1.49
C PRO A 75 2.18 18.79 1.68
N VAL A 76 1.23 18.79 2.62
CA VAL A 76 0.49 19.99 3.05
C VAL A 76 1.25 20.75 4.15
N SER A 77 2.08 20.06 4.93
CA SER A 77 3.05 20.62 5.89
C SER A 77 4.09 19.55 6.27
N ALA A 78 5.21 19.95 6.89
CA ALA A 78 6.38 19.12 7.19
C ALA A 78 6.07 17.89 8.07
N GLY A 79 5.53 16.83 7.46
CA GLY A 79 5.21 15.55 8.11
C GLY A 79 3.79 15.02 7.84
N PHE A 80 2.92 15.78 7.15
CA PHE A 80 1.55 15.35 6.83
C PHE A 80 1.29 15.36 5.33
N GLY A 81 0.91 14.20 4.77
CA GLY A 81 0.42 14.06 3.40
C GLY A 81 -0.99 14.62 3.23
N SER A 82 -1.27 15.20 2.06
CA SER A 82 -2.59 15.76 1.74
C SER A 82 -3.66 14.68 1.56
N PHE A 83 -4.88 14.95 2.04
CA PHE A 83 -6.07 14.13 1.72
C PHE A 83 -6.61 14.37 0.31
N GLY A 84 -5.92 15.17 -0.53
CA GLY A 84 -6.36 15.48 -1.89
C GLY A 84 -6.52 14.26 -2.81
N TRP A 85 -5.83 13.15 -2.50
CA TRP A 85 -5.99 11.89 -3.23
C TRP A 85 -6.85 10.85 -2.51
N ALA A 86 -7.59 11.23 -1.47
CA ALA A 86 -8.47 10.32 -0.75
C ALA A 86 -9.57 9.79 -1.68
N VAL A 87 -10.06 8.57 -1.43
CA VAL A 87 -11.16 7.95 -2.19
C VAL A 87 -10.84 7.82 -3.69
N LEU A 88 -9.65 7.32 -4.01
CA LEU A 88 -9.23 7.04 -5.39
C LEU A 88 -9.13 8.28 -6.30
N ARG A 89 -9.13 9.50 -5.76
CA ARG A 89 -8.97 10.76 -6.50
C ARG A 89 -7.52 11.04 -6.92
N PHE A 90 -6.79 9.99 -7.30
CA PHE A 90 -5.43 10.10 -7.82
C PHE A 90 -5.49 10.76 -9.21
N GLY A 91 -4.86 11.92 -9.39
CA GLY A 91 -4.69 12.57 -10.70
C GLY A 91 -5.55 13.81 -11.00
N GLU A 92 -6.29 14.37 -10.03
CA GLU A 92 -7.15 15.55 -10.30
C GLU A 92 -6.37 16.89 -10.34
N ASN A 93 -5.07 16.92 -9.98
CA ASN A 93 -4.28 18.17 -9.97
C ASN A 93 -2.76 17.93 -9.95
N ASP A 94 -2.19 17.54 -11.09
CA ASP A 94 -0.75 17.35 -11.27
C ASP A 94 -0.12 18.57 -11.97
N ASN A 95 0.11 19.65 -11.21
CA ASN A 95 1.02 20.71 -11.64
C ASN A 95 2.48 20.28 -11.44
N THR A 96 3.06 19.73 -12.50
CA THR A 96 4.48 19.87 -12.90
C THR A 96 5.63 19.46 -11.94
N ILE A 97 5.40 18.69 -10.86
CA ILE A 97 6.50 18.21 -9.98
C ILE A 97 6.53 16.68 -9.85
N TYR A 98 6.26 15.95 -10.93
CA TYR A 98 6.47 14.50 -10.98
C TYR A 98 7.54 14.16 -12.00
N ASN A 99 8.77 13.97 -11.52
CA ASN A 99 9.86 13.39 -12.30
C ASN A 99 9.63 11.87 -12.45
N PRO A 100 9.66 11.29 -13.66
CA PRO A 100 9.26 9.89 -13.91
C PRO A 100 10.23 8.82 -13.38
N THR A 101 11.32 9.18 -12.72
CA THR A 101 12.33 8.20 -12.22
C THR A 101 12.31 8.01 -10.70
N TYR A 102 11.92 9.02 -9.94
CA TYR A 102 11.61 8.91 -8.51
C TYR A 102 10.64 10.05 -8.14
N PRO A 103 9.40 9.76 -7.76
CA PRO A 103 8.64 10.75 -6.99
C PRO A 103 9.29 10.83 -5.60
N LEU A 104 9.31 12.00 -4.96
CA LEU A 104 9.67 12.24 -3.54
C LEU A 104 11.08 12.82 -3.19
N LEU A 105 11.87 13.38 -4.12
CA LEU A 105 13.04 14.22 -3.73
C LEU A 105 13.17 15.51 -4.57
N THR A 106 12.83 16.63 -3.92
CA THR A 106 13.61 17.88 -3.88
C THR A 106 13.83 18.21 -2.41
#